data_AF-A0A5E8CJP2-F1
#
_entry.id   AF-A0A5E8CJP2-F1
#
_cell.length_a   1.000
_cell.length_b   1.000
_cell.length_c   1.000
_cell.angle_alpha   90.00
_cell.angle_beta   90.00
_cell.angle_gamma   90.00
#
_symmetry.space_group_name_H-M   'P 1'
#
loop_
_entity.id
_entity.type
_entity.pdbx_description
1 polymer ?
#
loop_
_entity_poly.entity_id
_entity_poly.type
_entity_poly.pdbx_seq_one_letter_code
_entity_poly.pdbx_strand_id
1 'polypeptide(L)'
;MNLLIENYKKRFINDILEIIKKEDFYTDFKRVHYINESNLNNKIIRSELTLELIDYIKKLKLGNDSLISMVGKVKREDEIDNIHLSVFHQLEFIMIKEDIDIYNMIDKIKNILEKSIEKQIIIKDIKKGFEYSLLENHNTVDFLVKLNDGTLSELGALSIIDNNIINCPQSKVVVFGFGIERLIQAKYNISNIIKLDPNYIERFDSIDSIDSNNKIQMNIILDKKRENDFLQILSDTNIRSRILNVKKEENRLIIDLHPSVALEKILEIERVLKKQQ
;
A
#
# COMPACT_ATOMS: atom_id res chain seq x y z
N MET A 1 -13.95 -11.83 3.60
CA MET A 1 -13.19 -11.09 2.56
C MET A 1 -12.23 -10.04 3.14
N ASN A 2 -12.55 -9.37 4.25
CA ASN A 2 -11.62 -8.44 4.92
C ASN A 2 -10.23 -9.05 5.13
N LEU A 3 -10.16 -10.33 5.51
CA LEU A 3 -8.89 -11.04 5.62
C LEU A 3 -8.06 -11.07 4.33
N LEU A 4 -8.70 -11.17 3.15
CA LEU A 4 -8.00 -11.18 1.87
C LEU A 4 -7.38 -9.82 1.56
N ILE A 5 -8.16 -8.74 1.66
CA ILE A 5 -7.67 -7.38 1.43
C ILE A 5 -6.54 -7.06 2.39
N GLU A 6 -6.70 -7.43 3.66
CA GLU A 6 -5.65 -7.24 4.66
C GLU A 6 -4.40 -8.09 4.38
N ASN A 7 -4.55 -9.31 3.86
CA ASN A 7 -3.41 -10.12 3.44
C ASN A 7 -2.72 -9.55 2.19
N TYR A 8 -3.49 -9.00 1.24
CA TYR A 8 -2.94 -8.29 0.08
C TYR A 8 -2.14 -7.06 0.51
N LYS A 9 -2.70 -6.24 1.42
CA LYS A 9 -2.01 -5.08 2.00
C LYS A 9 -0.72 -5.50 2.68
N LYS A 10 -0.77 -6.48 3.59
CA LYS A 10 0.41 -7.01 4.30
C LYS A 10 1.49 -7.52 3.34
N ARG A 11 1.09 -8.30 2.33
CA ARG A 11 2.03 -8.80 1.33
C ARG A 11 2.67 -7.67 0.54
N PHE A 12 1.86 -6.72 0.07
CA PHE A 12 2.36 -5.60 -0.71
C PHE A 12 3.33 -4.72 0.10
N ILE A 13 3.03 -4.50 1.39
CA ILE A 13 3.96 -3.86 2.33
C ILE A 13 5.29 -4.65 2.42
N ASN A 14 5.23 -5.97 2.58
CA ASN A 14 6.43 -6.81 2.65
C ASN A 14 7.26 -6.72 1.35
N ASP A 15 6.61 -6.72 0.19
CA ASP A 15 7.27 -6.58 -1.10
C ASP A 15 8.02 -5.23 -1.20
N ILE A 16 7.39 -4.14 -0.75
CA ILE A 16 8.04 -2.82 -0.67
C ILE A 16 9.26 -2.87 0.25
N LEU A 17 9.12 -3.42 1.46
CA LEU A 17 10.21 -3.50 2.41
C LEU A 17 11.39 -4.33 1.88
N GLU A 18 11.11 -5.41 1.16
CA GLU A 18 12.14 -6.21 0.49
C GLU A 18 12.83 -5.45 -0.65
N ILE A 19 12.10 -4.63 -1.42
CA ILE A 19 12.70 -3.73 -2.42
C ILE A 19 13.61 -2.72 -1.71
N ILE A 20 13.14 -2.06 -0.65
CA ILE A 20 13.93 -1.08 0.12
C ILE A 20 15.22 -1.72 0.65
N LYS A 21 15.16 -2.96 1.13
CA LYS A 21 16.36 -3.71 1.56
C LYS A 21 17.34 -3.97 0.41
N LYS A 22 16.84 -4.34 -0.77
CA LYS A 22 17.68 -4.64 -1.94
C LYS A 22 18.31 -3.42 -2.58
N GLU A 23 17.66 -2.26 -2.49
CA GLU A 23 18.20 -0.99 -2.99
C GLU A 23 19.27 -0.38 -2.06
N ASP A 24 19.76 -1.15 -1.09
CA ASP A 24 20.72 -0.71 -0.08
C ASP A 24 20.28 0.59 0.63
N PHE A 25 18.97 0.83 0.69
CA PHE A 25 18.42 2.06 1.29
C PHE A 25 18.79 2.18 2.77
N TYR A 26 18.94 1.03 3.43
CA TYR A 26 19.27 0.89 4.84
C TYR A 26 20.77 0.85 5.13
N THR A 27 21.64 0.55 4.16
CA THR A 27 23.09 0.33 4.42
C THR A 27 23.79 1.60 4.89
N ASP A 28 23.20 2.75 4.56
CA ASP A 28 23.66 4.08 4.95
C ASP A 28 23.36 4.42 6.43
N PHE A 29 22.67 3.53 7.17
CA PHE A 29 22.15 3.78 8.52
C PHE A 29 22.71 2.80 9.56
N LYS A 30 23.12 3.32 10.71
CA LYS A 30 23.60 2.53 11.85
C LYS A 30 22.44 1.85 12.60
N ARG A 31 21.24 2.44 12.56
CA ARG A 31 20.06 1.94 13.28
C ARG A 31 18.85 1.97 12.37
N VAL A 32 18.23 0.81 12.18
CA VAL A 32 16.99 0.65 11.42
C VAL A 32 15.92 0.05 12.31
N HIS A 33 14.80 0.75 12.45
CA HIS A 33 13.67 0.31 13.26
C HIS A 33 12.42 0.19 12.40
N TYR A 34 11.74 -0.96 12.50
CA TYR A 34 10.45 -1.19 11.86
C TYR A 34 9.38 -1.42 12.92
N ILE A 35 8.35 -0.58 12.92
CA ILE A 35 7.23 -0.65 13.84
C ILE A 35 6.01 -1.10 13.05
N ASN A 36 5.56 -2.31 13.35
CA ASN A 36 4.29 -2.83 12.85
C ASN A 36 3.27 -2.70 13.97
N GLU A 37 2.37 -1.72 13.86
CA GLU A 37 1.18 -1.72 14.70
C GLU A 37 0.28 -2.87 14.25
N SER A 38 0.54 -4.06 14.80
CA SER A 38 -0.27 -5.25 14.62
C SER A 38 -1.63 -5.06 15.30
N ASN A 39 -2.50 -4.26 14.69
CA ASN A 39 -3.96 -4.30 14.72
C ASN A 39 -4.51 -3.10 13.92
N LEU A 40 -4.71 -3.31 12.62
CA LEU A 40 -5.42 -2.39 11.71
C LEU A 40 -6.89 -2.11 12.12
N ASN A 41 -7.30 -2.65 13.27
CA ASN A 41 -8.68 -2.69 13.73
C ASN A 41 -9.00 -1.87 14.98
N ASN A 42 -8.06 -1.24 15.71
CA ASN A 42 -8.47 -0.52 16.92
C ASN A 42 -7.71 0.78 17.25
N LYS A 43 -8.53 1.83 17.47
CA LYS A 43 -8.30 3.24 17.84
C LYS A 43 -7.84 4.18 16.71
N ILE A 44 -8.79 4.97 16.21
CA ILE A 44 -8.54 6.05 15.24
C ILE A 44 -8.89 7.40 15.87
N ILE A 45 -7.88 8.25 16.06
CA ILE A 45 -7.92 9.73 15.95
C ILE A 45 -6.50 10.22 15.56
N ARG A 46 -5.97 9.82 14.40
CA ARG A 46 -4.70 10.39 13.87
C ARG A 46 -4.76 10.53 12.35
N SER A 47 -4.25 11.64 11.84
CA SER A 47 -4.23 12.01 10.41
C SER A 47 -2.97 11.57 9.66
N GLU A 48 -1.91 11.24 10.41
CA GLU A 48 -0.59 10.82 9.92
C GLU A 48 0.17 10.00 10.98
N LEU A 49 1.33 9.44 10.62
CA LEU A 49 2.17 8.62 11.50
C LEU A 49 3.37 9.39 12.09
N THR A 50 3.65 10.60 11.59
CA THR A 50 4.81 11.43 11.94
C THR A 50 5.01 11.62 13.44
N LEU A 51 3.95 12.01 14.15
CA LEU A 51 4.00 12.25 15.60
C LEU A 51 4.45 11.02 16.38
N GLU A 52 3.90 9.87 16.00
CA GLU A 52 4.17 8.63 16.69
C GLU A 52 5.60 8.15 16.41
N LEU A 53 6.07 8.28 15.17
CA LEU A 53 7.46 8.03 14.83
C LEU A 53 8.43 8.94 15.61
N ILE A 54 8.10 10.22 15.79
CA ILE A 54 8.87 11.15 16.64
C ILE A 54 8.90 10.68 18.10
N ASP A 55 7.77 10.22 18.64
CA ASP A 55 7.71 9.69 20.01
C ASP A 55 8.57 8.43 20.16
N TYR A 56 8.56 7.54 19.16
CA TYR A 56 9.45 6.37 19.15
C TYR A 56 10.92 6.76 19.06
N ILE A 57 11.29 7.73 18.22
CA ILE A 57 12.65 8.29 18.16
C ILE A 57 13.10 8.76 19.54
N LYS A 58 12.26 9.52 20.25
CA LYS A 58 12.55 10.03 21.59
C LYS A 58 12.67 8.90 22.62
N LYS A 59 11.73 7.96 22.64
CA LYS A 59 11.72 6.81 23.57
C LYS A 59 12.95 5.90 23.38
N LEU A 60 13.29 5.60 22.12
CA LEU A 60 14.43 4.76 21.74
C LEU A 60 15.76 5.52 21.77
N LYS A 61 15.73 6.84 22.01
CA LYS A 61 16.91 7.74 22.00
C LYS A 61 17.69 7.59 20.68
N LEU A 62 16.97 7.56 19.58
CA LEU A 62 17.56 7.58 18.24
C LEU A 62 18.14 8.98 17.99
N GLY A 63 19.25 9.02 17.26
CA GLY A 63 19.97 10.24 16.89
C GLY A 63 20.52 10.08 15.48
N ASN A 64 21.71 10.63 15.20
CA ASN A 64 22.31 10.56 13.87
C ASN A 64 22.47 9.12 13.36
N ASP A 65 22.43 8.99 12.04
CA ASP A 65 22.46 7.74 11.27
C ASP A 65 21.37 6.74 11.65
N SER A 66 20.16 7.26 11.92
CA SER A 66 18.98 6.44 12.21
C SER A 66 17.93 6.54 11.12
N LEU A 67 17.31 5.41 10.81
CA LEU A 67 16.12 5.30 9.99
C LEU A 67 15.07 4.52 10.76
N ILE A 68 13.88 5.10 10.91
CA ILE A 68 12.74 4.45 11.52
C ILE A 68 11.58 4.46 10.54
N SER A 69 10.81 3.38 10.53
CA SER A 69 9.66 3.22 9.67
C SER A 69 8.50 2.61 10.44
N MET A 70 7.29 3.02 10.08
CA MET A 70 6.07 2.53 10.69
C MET A 70 4.99 2.33 9.64
N VAL A 71 4.21 1.28 9.81
CA VAL A 71 2.95 1.07 9.09
C VAL A 71 1.81 1.20 10.07
N GLY A 72 0.80 1.98 9.69
CA GLY A 72 -0.36 2.22 10.55
C GLY A 72 -1.57 2.72 9.79
N LYS A 73 -2.72 2.59 10.44
CA LYS A 73 -4.00 3.13 9.96
C LYS A 73 -4.13 4.60 10.35
N VAL A 74 -4.64 5.42 9.44
CA VAL A 74 -4.88 6.86 9.61
C VAL A 74 -6.29 7.24 9.15
N LYS A 75 -6.79 8.38 9.61
CA LYS A 75 -8.07 8.95 9.21
C LYS A 75 -7.92 10.42 8.85
N ARG A 76 -8.46 10.80 7.70
CA ARG A 76 -8.53 12.18 7.21
C ARG A 76 -9.97 12.55 6.90
N GLU A 77 -10.26 13.84 6.97
CA GLU A 77 -11.57 14.40 6.61
C GLU A 77 -11.63 14.68 5.10
N ASP A 78 -11.16 13.73 4.30
CA ASP A 78 -11.19 13.82 2.84
C ASP A 78 -12.58 13.40 2.32
N GLU A 79 -13.04 14.02 1.24
CA GLU A 79 -14.22 13.52 0.50
C GLU A 79 -13.92 12.14 -0.07
N ILE A 80 -14.82 11.18 0.14
CA ILE A 80 -14.65 9.82 -0.38
C ILE A 80 -14.97 9.81 -1.87
N ASP A 81 -13.98 9.49 -2.70
CA ASP A 81 -14.13 9.38 -4.15
C ASP A 81 -13.33 8.17 -4.71
N ASN A 82 -13.09 8.13 -6.02
CA ASN A 82 -12.40 6.99 -6.65
C ASN A 82 -10.90 6.89 -6.30
N ILE A 83 -10.30 7.90 -5.66
CA ILE A 83 -8.87 7.99 -5.30
C ILE A 83 -8.62 8.42 -3.83
N HIS A 84 -9.67 8.79 -3.09
CA HIS A 84 -9.64 9.21 -1.69
C HIS A 84 -10.46 8.27 -0.79
N LEU A 85 -9.87 7.90 0.34
CA LEU A 85 -10.53 7.20 1.45
C LEU A 85 -10.41 8.07 2.71
N SER A 86 -11.48 8.15 3.49
CA SER A 86 -11.41 8.80 4.80
C SER A 86 -10.56 8.01 5.80
N VAL A 87 -10.41 6.70 5.59
CA VAL A 87 -9.63 5.81 6.45
C VAL A 87 -8.78 4.88 5.58
N PHE A 88 -7.47 4.90 5.77
CA PHE A 88 -6.50 4.16 4.96
C PHE A 88 -5.23 3.85 5.75
N HIS A 89 -4.27 3.18 5.12
CA HIS A 89 -2.99 2.83 5.72
C HIS A 89 -1.86 3.65 5.12
N GLN A 90 -0.94 4.06 5.98
CA GLN A 90 0.30 4.69 5.58
C GLN A 90 1.49 3.81 5.95
N LEU A 91 2.50 3.84 5.09
CA LEU A 91 3.87 3.45 5.42
C LEU A 91 4.69 4.73 5.44
N GLU A 92 5.25 5.07 6.59
CA GLU A 92 5.97 6.32 6.81
C GLU A 92 7.35 6.04 7.39
N PHE A 93 8.29 6.92 7.05
CA PHE A 93 9.70 6.83 7.39
C PHE A 93 10.19 8.18 7.91
N ILE A 94 11.04 8.12 8.94
CA ILE A 94 11.87 9.26 9.38
C ILE A 94 13.33 8.86 9.33
N MET A 95 14.13 9.65 8.62
CA MET A 95 15.57 9.53 8.49
C MET A 95 16.26 10.68 9.22
N ILE A 96 17.28 10.36 10.02
CA ILE A 96 18.09 11.32 10.76
C ILE A 96 19.54 11.13 10.34
N LYS A 97 20.11 12.11 9.63
CA LYS A 97 21.50 12.05 9.17
C LYS A 97 22.04 13.45 8.92
N GLU A 98 23.33 13.67 9.23
CA GLU A 98 24.01 14.96 9.07
C GLU A 98 24.06 15.35 7.58
N ASP A 99 24.58 14.45 6.76
CA ASP A 99 24.75 14.65 5.33
C ASP A 99 23.74 13.82 4.54
N ILE A 100 22.56 14.39 4.32
CA ILE A 100 21.58 13.87 3.33
C ILE A 100 21.67 14.71 2.06
N ASP A 101 21.97 14.03 0.96
CA ASP A 101 21.71 14.50 -0.41
C ASP A 101 20.24 14.23 -0.76
N ILE A 102 19.44 15.30 -0.82
CA ILE A 102 18.00 15.23 -1.03
C ILE A 102 17.65 14.81 -2.45
N TYR A 103 18.44 15.18 -3.45
CA TYR A 103 18.17 14.79 -4.84
C TYR A 103 18.38 13.29 -5.03
N ASN A 104 19.51 12.78 -4.51
CA ASN A 104 19.75 11.34 -4.48
C ASN A 104 18.66 10.59 -3.70
N MET A 105 18.15 11.17 -2.60
CA MET A 105 17.06 10.58 -1.83
C MET A 105 15.76 10.48 -2.63
N ILE A 106 15.38 11.57 -3.31
CA ILE A 106 14.20 11.63 -4.18
C ILE A 106 14.32 10.57 -5.27
N ASP A 107 15.49 10.43 -5.91
CA ASP A 107 15.72 9.42 -6.94
C ASP A 107 15.66 7.99 -6.39
N LYS A 108 16.23 7.73 -5.22
CA LYS A 108 16.12 6.42 -4.55
C LYS A 108 14.66 6.06 -4.24
N ILE A 109 13.90 7.00 -3.66
CA ILE A 109 12.48 6.80 -3.36
C ILE A 109 11.68 6.56 -4.64
N LYS A 110 11.92 7.37 -5.67
CA LYS A 110 11.31 7.19 -6.98
C LYS A 110 11.57 5.78 -7.52
N ASN A 111 12.81 5.31 -7.50
CA ASN A 111 13.17 3.97 -7.97
C ASN A 111 12.48 2.85 -7.16
N ILE A 112 12.40 3.00 -5.83
CA ILE A 112 11.66 2.06 -4.96
C ILE A 112 10.19 2.02 -5.38
N LEU A 113 9.55 3.19 -5.56
CA LEU A 113 8.16 3.27 -5.97
C LEU A 113 7.94 2.66 -7.35
N GLU A 114 8.74 3.03 -8.36
CA GLU A 114 8.64 2.49 -9.71
C GLU A 114 8.78 0.96 -9.73
N LYS A 115 9.71 0.39 -8.96
CA LYS A 115 9.86 -1.06 -8.79
C LYS A 115 8.67 -1.70 -8.06
N SER A 116 8.10 -1.00 -7.09
CA SER A 116 6.99 -1.51 -6.27
C SER A 116 5.70 -1.58 -7.07
N ILE A 117 5.37 -0.54 -7.84
CA ILE A 117 4.10 -0.44 -8.58
C ILE A 117 4.23 -0.77 -10.07
N GLU A 118 5.44 -0.96 -10.57
CA GLU A 118 5.74 -1.30 -11.98
C GLU A 118 5.24 -0.21 -12.96
N LYS A 119 5.31 1.05 -12.54
CA LYS A 119 4.89 2.23 -13.31
C LYS A 119 5.85 3.38 -13.11
N GLN A 120 5.94 4.25 -14.12
CA GLN A 120 6.74 5.47 -14.06
C GLN A 120 6.17 6.47 -13.05
N ILE A 121 7.04 7.02 -12.23
CA ILE A 121 6.71 8.04 -11.23
C ILE A 121 7.05 9.43 -11.77
N ILE A 122 6.13 10.36 -11.53
CA ILE A 122 6.27 11.78 -11.83
C ILE A 122 6.58 12.50 -10.52
N ILE A 123 7.68 13.24 -10.49
CA ILE A 123 8.04 14.08 -9.35
C ILE A 123 7.40 15.46 -9.54
N LYS A 124 6.72 15.96 -8.52
CA LYS A 124 6.18 17.32 -8.48
C LYS A 124 6.67 18.03 -7.23
N ASP A 125 7.43 19.11 -7.41
CA ASP A 125 7.85 19.95 -6.31
C ASP A 125 6.66 20.82 -5.84
N ILE A 126 6.19 20.63 -4.60
CA ILE A 126 5.20 21.52 -4.00
C ILE A 126 5.89 22.36 -2.92
N LYS A 127 5.91 23.67 -3.15
CA LYS A 127 6.54 24.68 -2.27
C LYS A 127 5.69 25.04 -1.04
N LYS A 128 4.66 24.24 -0.71
CA LYS A 128 3.71 24.49 0.38
C LYS A 128 3.31 23.14 0.95
N GLY A 129 3.53 22.95 2.25
CA GLY A 129 3.45 21.64 2.87
C GLY A 129 2.05 21.06 2.94
N PHE A 130 1.97 19.85 3.52
CA PHE A 130 0.74 19.09 3.69
C PHE A 130 -0.28 19.85 4.54
N GLU A 131 -1.41 20.25 3.96
CA GLU A 131 -2.55 20.76 4.73
C GLU A 131 -2.95 19.71 5.78
N TYR A 132 -3.17 20.14 7.03
CA TYR A 132 -3.54 19.27 8.16
C TYR A 132 -2.46 18.29 8.64
N SER A 133 -1.18 18.58 8.36
CA SER A 133 0.00 17.83 8.81
C SER A 133 0.95 18.73 9.59
N LEU A 134 1.79 18.15 10.45
CA LEU A 134 2.93 18.87 11.03
C LEU A 134 3.92 19.41 9.99
N LEU A 135 3.81 18.91 8.75
CA LEU A 135 4.65 19.28 7.62
C LEU A 135 4.10 20.49 6.84
N GLU A 136 2.97 21.08 7.22
CA GLU A 136 2.24 22.12 6.44
C GLU A 136 3.10 23.33 6.05
N ASN A 137 4.09 23.69 6.88
CA ASN A 137 4.98 24.82 6.64
C ASN A 137 6.32 24.44 5.99
N HIS A 138 6.49 23.18 5.60
CA HIS A 138 7.73 22.65 5.04
C HIS A 138 7.63 22.48 3.52
N ASN A 139 8.77 22.57 2.82
CA ASN A 139 8.82 22.23 1.40
C ASN A 139 8.57 20.72 1.23
N THR A 140 7.78 20.35 0.23
CA THR A 140 7.44 18.97 -0.05
C THR A 140 7.74 18.59 -1.49
N VAL A 141 8.07 17.32 -1.69
CA VAL A 141 8.21 16.70 -3.00
C VAL A 141 7.20 15.57 -3.08
N ASP A 142 6.28 15.67 -4.02
CA ASP A 142 5.23 14.70 -4.21
C ASP A 142 5.61 13.69 -5.29
N PHE A 143 5.27 12.44 -5.02
CA PHE A 143 5.42 11.33 -5.95
C PHE A 143 4.05 10.98 -6.54
N LEU A 144 3.88 11.29 -7.82
CA LEU A 144 2.64 11.09 -8.57
C LEU A 144 2.78 9.91 -9.53
N VAL A 145 1.65 9.30 -9.86
CA VAL A 145 1.54 8.32 -10.94
C VAL A 145 0.34 8.62 -11.82
N LYS A 146 0.46 8.33 -13.11
CA LYS A 146 -0.69 8.34 -14.02
C LYS A 146 -1.43 7.00 -13.96
N LEU A 147 -2.68 7.03 -13.56
CA LEU A 147 -3.59 5.89 -13.60
C LEU A 147 -4.04 5.60 -15.04
N ASN A 148 -4.67 4.44 -15.27
CA ASN A 148 -5.01 3.98 -16.62
C ASN A 148 -6.07 4.84 -17.31
N ASP A 149 -6.94 5.48 -16.53
CA ASP A 149 -7.93 6.46 -16.97
C ASP A 149 -7.30 7.84 -17.28
N GLY A 150 -6.00 7.99 -17.05
CA GLY A 150 -5.24 9.22 -17.25
C GLY A 150 -5.18 10.14 -16.02
N THR A 151 -5.87 9.81 -14.94
CA THR A 151 -5.88 10.58 -13.68
C THR A 151 -4.50 10.56 -13.03
N LEU A 152 -4.04 11.70 -12.52
CA LEU A 152 -2.84 11.76 -11.69
C LEU A 152 -3.22 11.44 -10.24
N SER A 153 -2.58 10.43 -9.67
CA SER A 153 -2.75 10.02 -8.27
C SER A 153 -1.48 10.26 -7.49
N GLU A 154 -1.59 10.95 -6.35
CA GLU A 154 -0.49 11.20 -5.41
C GLU A 154 -0.29 9.97 -4.52
N LEU A 155 0.85 9.32 -4.66
CA LEU A 155 1.18 8.09 -3.92
C LEU A 155 1.75 8.38 -2.54
N GLY A 156 2.34 9.56 -2.39
CA GLY A 156 2.97 9.99 -1.16
C GLY A 156 3.98 11.08 -1.45
N ALA A 157 4.78 11.40 -0.45
CA ALA A 157 5.63 12.56 -0.51
C ALA A 157 6.78 12.52 0.49
N LEU A 158 7.70 13.46 0.31
CA LEU A 158 8.86 13.69 1.14
C LEU A 158 8.89 15.15 1.61
N SER A 159 9.33 15.37 2.84
CA SER A 159 9.58 16.67 3.43
C SER A 159 10.84 16.68 4.30
N ILE A 160 11.39 17.86 4.53
CA ILE A 160 12.51 18.09 5.45
C ILE A 160 11.98 18.92 6.62
N ILE A 161 12.07 18.37 7.83
CA ILE A 161 11.57 19.03 9.04
C ILE A 161 12.69 19.65 9.87
N ASP A 162 12.29 20.58 10.75
CA ASP A 162 13.20 21.18 11.72
C ASP A 162 13.75 20.10 12.66
N ASN A 163 15.08 20.06 12.77
CA ASN A 163 15.79 19.09 13.57
C ASN A 163 15.64 19.32 15.09
N ASN A 164 15.14 20.49 15.50
CA ASN A 164 14.75 20.78 16.87
C ASN A 164 13.59 19.90 17.35
N ILE A 165 12.72 19.42 16.44
CA ILE A 165 11.56 18.60 16.78
C ILE A 165 11.97 17.27 17.44
N ILE A 166 13.17 16.78 17.10
CA ILE A 166 13.73 15.51 17.59
C ILE A 166 15.05 15.68 18.36
N ASN A 167 15.41 16.92 18.76
CA ASN A 167 16.63 17.25 19.50
C ASN A 167 17.94 16.76 18.82
N CYS A 168 18.02 16.85 17.48
CA CYS A 168 19.21 16.44 16.72
C CYS A 168 19.80 17.63 15.92
N PRO A 169 20.36 18.66 16.57
CA PRO A 169 20.63 19.97 15.97
C PRO A 169 21.67 19.98 14.83
N GLN A 170 22.50 18.93 14.73
CA GLN A 170 23.51 18.79 13.66
C GLN A 170 23.02 17.94 12.48
N SER A 171 21.81 17.38 12.57
CA SER A 171 21.26 16.49 11.54
C SER A 171 20.17 17.13 10.71
N LYS A 172 20.01 16.65 9.47
CA LYS A 172 18.78 16.81 8.70
C LYS A 172 17.81 15.70 9.08
N VAL A 173 16.53 16.06 9.11
CA VAL A 173 15.44 15.12 9.39
C VAL A 173 14.54 15.08 8.17
N VAL A 174 14.54 13.94 7.50
CA VAL A 174 13.72 13.71 6.30
C VAL A 174 12.57 12.80 6.70
N VAL A 175 11.36 13.25 6.42
CA VAL A 175 10.13 12.49 6.61
C VAL A 175 9.57 12.18 5.24
N PHE A 176 9.19 10.94 5.00
CA PHE A 176 8.48 10.59 3.78
C PHE A 176 7.50 9.45 4.05
N GLY A 177 6.38 9.45 3.34
CA GLY A 177 5.34 8.46 3.55
C GLY A 177 4.47 8.25 2.33
N PHE A 178 3.86 7.07 2.28
CA PHE A 178 3.04 6.62 1.15
C PHE A 178 1.71 6.05 1.62
N GLY A 179 0.65 6.33 0.85
CA GLY A 179 -0.65 5.68 1.04
C GLY A 179 -0.65 4.27 0.44
N ILE A 180 -0.79 3.25 1.28
CA ILE A 180 -0.73 1.84 0.86
C ILE A 180 -1.84 1.52 -0.14
N GLU A 181 -3.06 1.97 0.12
CA GLU A 181 -4.20 1.74 -0.78
C GLU A 181 -3.98 2.37 -2.15
N ARG A 182 -3.36 3.56 -2.23
CA ARG A 182 -3.06 4.22 -3.52
C ARG A 182 -1.96 3.49 -4.28
N LEU A 183 -0.94 3.00 -3.59
CA LEU A 183 0.09 2.17 -4.21
C LEU A 183 -0.49 0.86 -4.77
N ILE A 184 -1.37 0.19 -4.03
CA ILE A 184 -2.10 -1.01 -4.48
C ILE A 184 -2.99 -0.67 -5.67
N GLN A 185 -3.72 0.45 -5.60
CA GLN A 185 -4.55 0.94 -6.70
C GLN A 185 -3.73 1.11 -7.98
N ALA A 186 -2.57 1.78 -7.86
CA ALA A 186 -1.68 2.02 -8.98
C ALA A 186 -1.10 0.73 -9.56
N LYS A 187 -0.59 -0.19 -8.72
CA LYS A 187 -0.01 -1.47 -9.15
C LYS A 187 -1.02 -2.36 -9.87
N TYR A 188 -2.19 -2.53 -9.27
CA TYR A 188 -3.19 -3.49 -9.74
C TYR A 188 -4.25 -2.89 -10.65
N ASN A 189 -4.10 -1.62 -11.03
CA ASN A 189 -5.04 -0.89 -11.90
C ASN A 189 -6.48 -0.89 -11.37
N ILE A 190 -6.64 -0.69 -10.06
CA ILE A 190 -7.96 -0.69 -9.44
C ILE A 190 -8.64 0.64 -9.80
N SER A 191 -9.76 0.56 -10.49
CA SER A 191 -10.50 1.74 -10.98
C SER A 191 -11.07 2.63 -9.88
N ASN A 192 -11.36 2.06 -8.70
CA ASN A 192 -11.95 2.78 -7.59
C ASN A 192 -11.36 2.25 -6.27
N ILE A 193 -10.67 3.13 -5.54
CA ILE A 193 -9.96 2.81 -4.29
C ILE A 193 -10.89 2.35 -3.16
N ILE A 194 -12.18 2.70 -3.20
CA ILE A 194 -13.21 2.27 -2.24
C ILE A 194 -13.31 0.74 -2.19
N LYS A 195 -12.95 0.05 -3.29
CA LYS A 195 -12.83 -1.42 -3.32
C LYS A 195 -11.78 -1.99 -2.35
N LEU A 196 -10.91 -1.16 -1.78
CA LEU A 196 -9.90 -1.54 -0.79
C LEU A 196 -10.32 -1.22 0.66
N ASP A 197 -11.47 -0.56 0.86
CA ASP A 197 -12.04 -0.34 2.18
C ASP A 197 -12.67 -1.66 2.67
N PRO A 198 -12.22 -2.23 3.79
CA PRO A 198 -12.83 -3.43 4.36
C PRO A 198 -14.33 -3.27 4.66
N ASN A 199 -14.82 -2.04 4.89
CA ASN A 199 -16.23 -1.78 5.12
C ASN A 199 -17.04 -1.67 3.82
N TYR A 200 -16.40 -1.36 2.68
CA TYR A 200 -17.09 -1.39 1.38
C TYR A 200 -17.60 -2.80 1.04
N ILE A 201 -16.99 -3.83 1.64
CA ILE A 201 -17.25 -5.22 1.31
C ILE A 201 -17.83 -6.07 2.44
N GLU A 202 -18.50 -5.45 3.41
CA GLU A 202 -19.49 -6.15 4.27
C GLU A 202 -20.67 -6.77 3.49
N ARG A 203 -20.63 -6.81 2.15
CA ARG A 203 -21.64 -7.42 1.28
C ARG A 203 -21.25 -8.76 0.66
N PHE A 204 -20.04 -9.28 0.89
CA PHE A 204 -19.60 -10.48 0.18
C PHE A 204 -18.62 -11.34 1.02
N ASP A 205 -19.08 -12.51 1.48
CA ASP A 205 -18.26 -13.52 2.17
C ASP A 205 -17.90 -14.69 1.24
N SER A 206 -16.65 -14.84 0.78
CA SER A 206 -16.11 -16.13 0.24
C SER A 206 -14.68 -16.06 -0.34
N ILE A 207 -13.63 -15.75 0.44
CA ILE A 207 -12.25 -16.12 0.04
C ILE A 207 -11.52 -16.66 1.26
N ASP A 208 -11.01 -17.90 1.13
CA ASP A 208 -10.57 -18.71 2.27
C ASP A 208 -9.08 -18.61 2.61
N SER A 209 -8.16 -18.39 1.65
CA SER A 209 -6.73 -18.18 1.98
C SER A 209 -5.83 -17.75 0.80
N ILE A 210 -4.70 -17.12 1.13
CA ILE A 210 -3.51 -17.00 0.26
C ILE A 210 -2.47 -17.96 0.83
N ASP A 211 -1.99 -18.93 0.05
CA ASP A 211 -0.98 -19.90 0.47
C ASP A 211 0.44 -19.30 0.40
N SER A 212 1.30 -19.79 1.29
CA SER A 212 2.76 -19.58 1.42
C SER A 212 3.56 -19.69 0.12
N ASN A 213 3.02 -20.31 -0.93
CA ASN A 213 3.67 -20.48 -2.24
C ASN A 213 3.40 -19.35 -3.25
N ASN A 214 3.05 -18.15 -2.80
CA ASN A 214 2.76 -17.00 -3.68
C ASN A 214 1.60 -17.25 -4.66
N LYS A 215 0.57 -17.99 -4.25
CA LYS A 215 -0.65 -18.22 -5.06
C LYS A 215 -1.87 -17.73 -4.31
N ILE A 216 -2.79 -17.06 -5.01
CA ILE A 216 -4.11 -16.78 -4.44
C ILE A 216 -4.97 -17.99 -4.73
N GLN A 217 -5.42 -18.69 -3.70
CA GLN A 217 -6.30 -19.82 -3.85
C GLN A 217 -7.74 -19.37 -3.63
N MET A 218 -8.57 -19.53 -4.65
CA MET A 218 -10.01 -19.32 -4.54
C MET A 218 -10.72 -20.67 -4.48
N ASN A 219 -11.48 -20.89 -3.42
CA ASN A 219 -12.37 -22.04 -3.29
C ASN A 219 -13.78 -21.60 -3.66
N ILE A 220 -14.28 -22.08 -4.79
CA ILE A 220 -15.61 -21.76 -5.30
C ILE A 220 -16.49 -22.99 -5.16
N ILE A 221 -17.62 -22.87 -4.46
CA ILE A 221 -18.66 -23.92 -4.49
C ILE A 221 -19.47 -23.74 -5.77
N LEU A 222 -19.46 -24.75 -6.63
CA LEU A 222 -20.24 -24.77 -7.86
C LEU A 222 -21.59 -25.42 -7.62
N ASP A 223 -22.67 -24.73 -7.98
CA ASP A 223 -23.88 -25.42 -8.41
C ASP A 223 -23.79 -25.72 -9.93
N LYS A 224 -24.51 -26.74 -10.40
CA LYS A 224 -24.48 -27.15 -11.82
C LYS A 224 -24.96 -26.07 -12.81
N LYS A 225 -25.69 -25.05 -12.35
CA LYS A 225 -26.25 -23.99 -13.19
C LYS A 225 -25.21 -22.89 -13.47
N ARG A 226 -24.23 -22.73 -12.58
CA ARG A 226 -23.23 -21.66 -12.58
C ARG A 226 -21.89 -22.06 -13.21
N GLU A 227 -21.71 -23.32 -13.57
CA GLU A 227 -20.47 -23.82 -14.21
C GLU A 227 -20.20 -23.13 -15.55
N ASN A 228 -21.23 -22.84 -16.35
CA ASN A 228 -21.07 -22.19 -17.66
C ASN A 228 -20.69 -20.71 -17.56
N ASP A 229 -21.33 -19.94 -16.67
CA ASP A 229 -21.00 -18.52 -16.43
C ASP A 229 -19.55 -18.40 -15.94
N PHE A 230 -19.13 -19.33 -15.10
CA PHE A 230 -17.76 -19.39 -14.60
C PHE A 230 -16.75 -19.70 -15.71
N LEU A 231 -17.03 -20.71 -16.54
CA LEU A 231 -16.20 -21.05 -17.70
C LEU A 231 -16.10 -19.88 -18.70
N GLN A 232 -17.14 -19.07 -18.82
CA GLN A 232 -17.12 -17.85 -19.63
C GLN A 232 -16.18 -16.78 -19.06
N ILE A 233 -16.13 -16.59 -17.74
CA ILE A 233 -15.15 -15.67 -17.12
C ILE A 233 -13.72 -16.21 -17.26
N LEU A 234 -13.51 -17.51 -17.09
CA LEU A 234 -12.22 -18.16 -17.34
C LEU A 234 -11.77 -18.05 -18.81
N SER A 235 -12.71 -17.81 -19.74
CA SER A 235 -12.42 -17.60 -21.15
C SER A 235 -11.89 -16.19 -21.46
N ASP A 236 -12.01 -15.22 -20.53
CA ASP A 236 -11.31 -13.93 -20.65
C ASP A 236 -9.80 -14.18 -20.66
N THR A 237 -9.17 -13.89 -21.80
CA THR A 237 -7.73 -14.06 -22.05
C THR A 237 -6.84 -13.39 -21.01
N ASN A 238 -7.29 -12.29 -20.40
CA ASN A 238 -6.55 -11.58 -19.36
C ASN A 238 -6.61 -12.29 -18.00
N ILE A 239 -7.65 -13.08 -17.75
CA ILE A 239 -7.78 -13.91 -16.55
C ILE A 239 -7.09 -15.25 -16.79
N ARG A 240 -7.31 -15.86 -17.95
CA ARG A 240 -6.75 -17.15 -18.35
C ARG A 240 -5.23 -17.19 -18.29
N SER A 241 -4.56 -16.14 -18.77
CA SER A 241 -3.09 -16.03 -18.72
C SER A 241 -2.52 -15.95 -17.31
N ARG A 242 -3.37 -15.69 -16.30
CA ARG A 242 -2.98 -15.52 -14.90
C ARG A 242 -3.57 -16.60 -13.99
N ILE A 243 -4.25 -17.60 -14.54
CA ILE A 243 -4.64 -18.81 -13.81
C ILE A 243 -3.46 -19.77 -13.83
N LEU A 244 -2.96 -20.10 -12.65
CA LEU A 244 -1.87 -21.04 -12.47
C LEU A 244 -2.37 -22.48 -12.50
N ASN A 245 -3.54 -22.72 -11.92
CA ASN A 245 -4.14 -24.05 -11.85
C ASN A 245 -5.65 -23.97 -11.59
N VAL A 246 -6.39 -24.97 -12.06
CA VAL A 246 -7.80 -25.18 -11.75
C VAL A 246 -8.00 -26.65 -11.39
N LYS A 247 -8.49 -26.92 -10.19
CA LYS A 247 -8.83 -28.27 -9.72
C LYS A 247 -10.32 -28.34 -9.40
N LYS A 248 -11.01 -29.34 -9.93
CA LYS A 248 -12.42 -29.63 -9.60
C LYS A 248 -12.48 -30.74 -8.55
N GLU A 249 -13.18 -30.49 -7.45
CA GLU A 249 -13.43 -31.45 -6.37
C GLU A 249 -14.93 -31.50 -6.08
N GLU A 250 -15.62 -32.57 -6.45
CA GLU A 250 -17.08 -32.76 -6.31
C GLU A 250 -17.92 -31.52 -6.70
N ASN A 251 -18.23 -30.67 -5.71
CA ASN A 251 -19.04 -29.46 -5.84
C ASN A 251 -18.20 -28.17 -5.70
N ARG A 252 -16.88 -28.25 -5.89
CA ARG A 252 -15.94 -27.14 -5.71
C ARG A 252 -14.97 -27.02 -6.88
N LEU A 253 -14.63 -25.78 -7.21
CA LEU A 253 -13.45 -25.42 -7.99
C LEU A 253 -12.44 -24.73 -7.09
N ILE A 254 -11.22 -25.25 -7.08
CA ILE A 254 -10.06 -24.65 -6.45
C ILE A 254 -9.24 -24.02 -7.56
N ILE A 255 -9.02 -22.71 -7.48
CA ILE A 255 -8.33 -21.96 -8.52
C ILE A 255 -7.15 -21.26 -7.92
N ASP A 256 -5.98 -21.62 -8.42
CA ASP A 256 -4.76 -20.92 -8.09
C ASP A 256 -4.57 -19.80 -9.11
N LEU A 257 -4.61 -18.56 -8.64
CA LEU A 257 -4.35 -17.36 -9.43
C LEU A 257 -2.95 -16.83 -9.17
N HIS A 258 -2.34 -16.30 -10.24
CA HIS A 258 -1.11 -15.55 -10.15
C HIS A 258 -1.34 -14.27 -9.32
N PRO A 259 -0.39 -13.86 -8.46
CA PRO A 259 -0.52 -12.67 -7.63
C PRO A 259 -0.84 -11.39 -8.37
N SER A 260 -0.41 -11.29 -9.63
CA SER A 260 -0.67 -10.14 -10.49
C SER A 260 -2.10 -10.05 -11.01
N VAL A 261 -2.99 -11.03 -10.75
CA VAL A 261 -4.41 -10.84 -11.04
C VAL A 261 -4.89 -9.63 -10.25
N ALA A 262 -5.41 -8.63 -10.97
CA ALA A 262 -5.93 -7.43 -10.34
C ALA A 262 -7.01 -7.83 -9.33
N LEU A 263 -6.92 -7.31 -8.11
CA LEU A 263 -7.93 -7.54 -7.07
C LEU A 263 -9.33 -7.24 -7.60
N GLU A 264 -9.47 -6.23 -8.46
CA GLU A 264 -10.73 -5.91 -9.14
C GLU A 264 -11.32 -7.07 -9.94
N LYS A 265 -10.49 -7.88 -10.63
CA LYS A 265 -10.95 -9.07 -11.37
C LYS A 265 -11.34 -10.20 -10.45
N ILE A 266 -10.66 -10.34 -9.30
CA ILE A 266 -11.03 -11.30 -8.25
C ILE A 266 -12.41 -10.91 -7.68
N LEU A 267 -12.60 -9.62 -7.38
CA LEU A 267 -13.88 -9.08 -6.92
C LEU A 267 -14.98 -9.20 -7.98
N GLU A 268 -14.65 -9.05 -9.27
CA GLU A 268 -15.59 -9.27 -10.38
C GLU A 268 -16.03 -10.73 -10.49
N ILE A 269 -15.07 -11.66 -10.42
CA ILE A 269 -15.34 -13.11 -10.36
C ILE A 269 -16.30 -13.42 -9.20
N GLU A 270 -16.01 -12.92 -8.00
CA GLU A 270 -16.92 -13.09 -6.85
C GLU A 270 -18.31 -12.49 -7.08
N ARG A 271 -18.39 -11.30 -7.68
CA ARG A 271 -19.67 -10.62 -7.94
C ARG A 271 -20.56 -11.43 -8.87
N VAL A 272 -20.01 -12.00 -9.94
CA VAL A 272 -20.80 -12.86 -10.84
C VAL A 272 -21.26 -14.12 -10.10
N LEU A 273 -20.40 -14.71 -9.27
CA LEU A 273 -20.74 -15.89 -8.49
C LEU A 273 -21.87 -15.65 -7.45
N LYS A 274 -22.01 -14.42 -6.92
CA LYS A 274 -23.02 -14.08 -5.89
C LYS A 274 -24.31 -13.45 -6.41
N LYS A 275 -24.33 -12.83 -7.60
CA LYS A 275 -25.51 -12.15 -8.16
C LYS A 275 -26.72 -13.04 -8.51
N GLN A 276 -26.67 -14.34 -8.18
CA GLN A 276 -27.76 -15.29 -8.47
C GLN A 276 -28.16 -16.17 -7.26
N GLN A 277 -27.84 -15.76 -6.04
CA GLN A 277 -28.55 -16.21 -4.82
C GLN A 277 -29.77 -15.31 -4.61
#